data_AF-A0A820LQE4-F1
#
_entry.id   AF-A0A820LQE4-F1
#
_cell.length_a   1.000
_cell.length_b   1.000
_cell.length_c   1.000
_cell.angle_alpha   90.00
_cell.angle_beta   90.00
_cell.angle_gamma   90.00
#
_symmetry.space_group_name_H-M   'P 1'
#
loop_
_entity.id
_entity.type
_entity.pdbx_description
1 polymer ?
#
loop_
_entity_poly.entity_id
_entity_poly.type
_entity_poly.pdbx_seq_one_letter_code
_entity_poly.pdbx_strand_id
1 'polypeptide(L)'
;ITSMEVKTLDFRVLLIQLSNQLSNDSREGLHFVIGPMVPRKIRDDCTPTGTLHLLEFLFDRTLISDKNFDYLICAFRKISCYDAVERLQGSYY
;
A
#
# COMPACT_ATOMS: atom_id res chain seq x y z
N ILE A 1 10.49 9.53 21.72
CA ILE A 1 10.13 8.72 20.53
C ILE A 1 10.89 7.41 20.64
N THR A 2 10.20 6.30 20.83
CA THR A 2 10.79 4.96 20.97
C THR A 2 11.13 4.39 19.58
N SER A 3 12.06 3.43 19.50
CA SER A 3 12.45 2.81 18.21
C SER A 3 11.28 2.19 17.43
N MET A 4 10.23 1.74 18.13
CA MET A 4 9.00 1.22 17.50
C MET A 4 8.17 2.31 16.83
N GLU A 5 8.09 3.51 17.43
CA GLU A 5 7.38 4.64 16.86
C GLU A 5 8.07 5.16 15.58
N VAL A 6 9.41 5.11 15.54
CA VAL A 6 10.19 5.49 14.35
C VAL A 6 9.90 4.57 13.17
N LYS A 7 9.93 3.24 13.36
CA LYS A 7 9.65 2.27 12.29
C LYS A 7 8.23 2.39 11.72
N THR A 8 7.28 2.74 12.59
CA THR A 8 5.89 2.97 12.17
C THR A 8 5.78 4.24 11.30
N LEU A 9 6.52 5.29 11.64
CA LEU A 9 6.58 6.51 10.83
C LEU A 9 7.23 6.24 9.47
N ASP A 10 8.32 5.49 9.43
CA ASP A 10 9.01 5.14 8.18
C ASP A 10 8.09 4.33 7.24
N PHE A 11 7.30 3.41 7.79
CA PHE A 11 6.34 2.65 7.00
C PHE A 11 5.24 3.53 6.41
N ARG A 12 4.70 4.49 7.19
CA ARG A 12 3.71 5.45 6.67
C ARG A 12 4.28 6.32 5.55
N VAL A 13 5.54 6.76 5.67
CA VAL A 13 6.24 7.47 4.59
C VAL A 13 6.33 6.61 3.33
N LEU A 14 6.64 5.31 3.47
CA LEU A 14 6.66 4.38 2.36
C LEU A 14 5.28 4.24 1.67
N LEU A 15 4.18 4.18 2.43
CA LEU A 15 2.83 4.13 1.86
C LEU A 15 2.50 5.37 1.02
N ILE A 16 2.87 6.56 1.51
CA ILE A 16 2.71 7.83 0.79
C ILE A 16 3.55 7.85 -0.49
N GLN A 17 4.78 7.34 -0.45
CA GLN A 17 5.63 7.25 -1.64
C GLN A 17 5.03 6.31 -2.68
N LEU A 18 4.55 5.14 -2.25
CA LEU A 18 3.89 4.17 -3.13
C LEU A 18 2.65 4.80 -3.79
N SER A 19 1.74 5.42 -3.03
CA SER A 19 0.50 5.98 -3.60
C SER A 19 0.76 7.02 -4.69
N ASN A 20 1.81 7.82 -4.55
CA ASN A 20 2.19 8.88 -5.48
C ASN A 20 2.95 8.37 -6.71
N GLN A 21 3.66 7.26 -6.61
CA GLN A 21 4.52 6.74 -7.69
C GLN A 21 3.83 5.72 -8.60
N LEU A 22 2.70 5.15 -8.18
CA LEU A 22 1.94 4.24 -9.03
C LEU A 22 1.45 4.96 -10.29
N SER A 23 1.38 4.23 -11.41
CA SER A 23 0.66 4.69 -12.60
C SER A 23 -0.86 4.67 -12.36
N ASN A 24 -1.64 5.29 -13.25
CA ASN A 24 -3.10 5.20 -13.19
C ASN A 24 -3.55 3.72 -13.26
N ASP A 25 -3.01 2.97 -14.22
CA ASP A 25 -3.34 1.56 -14.43
C ASP A 25 -3.03 0.70 -13.19
N SER A 26 -1.88 0.95 -12.53
CA SER A 26 -1.53 0.23 -11.30
C SER A 26 -2.43 0.63 -10.13
N ARG A 27 -2.87 1.89 -10.03
CA ARG A 27 -3.87 2.30 -9.03
C ARG A 27 -5.20 1.60 -9.27
N GLU A 28 -5.71 1.65 -10.49
CA GLU A 28 -6.97 0.98 -10.84
C GLU A 28 -6.90 -0.53 -10.59
N GLY A 29 -5.80 -1.18 -10.99
CA GLY A 29 -5.56 -2.59 -10.71
C GLY A 29 -5.54 -2.89 -9.21
N LEU A 30 -4.85 -2.07 -8.42
CA LEU A 30 -4.77 -2.25 -6.97
C LEU A 30 -6.16 -2.10 -6.32
N HIS A 31 -6.91 -1.07 -6.72
CA HIS A 31 -8.28 -0.84 -6.27
C HIS A 31 -9.22 -1.97 -6.72
N PHE A 32 -9.02 -2.57 -7.88
CA PHE A 32 -9.78 -3.73 -8.31
C PHE A 32 -9.48 -4.97 -7.43
N VAL A 33 -8.21 -5.24 -7.15
CA VAL A 33 -7.78 -6.42 -6.37
C VAL A 33 -8.17 -6.30 -4.89
N ILE A 34 -7.99 -5.14 -4.29
CA ILE A 34 -8.17 -4.92 -2.83
C ILE A 34 -9.56 -4.36 -2.52
N GLY A 35 -10.17 -3.66 -3.48
CA GLY A 35 -11.46 -2.98 -3.39
C GLY A 35 -12.59 -3.74 -2.70
N PRO A 36 -12.79 -5.04 -2.96
CA PRO A 36 -13.84 -5.82 -2.30
C PRO A 36 -13.75 -5.86 -0.77
N MET A 37 -12.58 -5.58 -0.18
CA MET A 37 -12.34 -5.63 1.26
C MET A 37 -12.42 -4.26 1.96
N VAL A 38 -12.62 -3.18 1.20
CA VAL A 38 -12.61 -1.81 1.73
C VAL A 38 -13.94 -1.10 1.50
N PRO A 39 -14.28 -0.06 2.29
CA PRO A 39 -15.46 0.75 2.06
C PRO A 39 -15.55 1.27 0.63
N ARG A 40 -16.77 1.27 0.08
CA ARG A 40 -17.03 1.69 -1.31
C ARG A 40 -16.40 3.06 -1.66
N LYS A 41 -16.44 4.01 -0.72
CA LYS A 41 -15.85 5.34 -0.90
C LYS A 41 -14.35 5.29 -1.18
N ILE A 42 -13.61 4.39 -0.52
CA ILE A 42 -12.17 4.19 -0.72
C ILE A 42 -11.94 3.38 -2.00
N ARG A 43 -12.73 2.32 -2.21
CA ARG A 43 -12.63 1.47 -3.39
C ARG A 43 -12.77 2.25 -4.69
N ASP A 44 -13.78 3.11 -4.79
CA ASP A 44 -14.14 3.78 -6.05
C ASP A 44 -13.27 5.03 -6.32
N ASP A 45 -12.36 5.42 -5.41
CA ASP A 45 -11.45 6.57 -5.54
C ASP A 45 -10.05 6.13 -5.97
N CYS A 46 -9.81 5.99 -7.28
CA CYS A 46 -8.51 5.59 -7.84
C CYS A 46 -7.48 6.74 -7.95
N THR A 47 -7.68 7.87 -7.25
CA THR A 47 -6.69 8.96 -7.20
C THR A 47 -5.50 8.59 -6.29
N PRO A 48 -4.36 9.29 -6.37
CA PRO A 48 -3.26 9.07 -5.41
C PRO A 48 -3.71 9.18 -3.94
N THR A 49 -4.64 10.09 -3.65
CA THR A 49 -5.23 10.26 -2.31
C THR A 49 -6.11 9.07 -1.93
N GLY A 50 -6.98 8.60 -2.84
CA GLY A 50 -7.80 7.43 -2.59
C GLY A 50 -6.98 6.14 -2.44
N THR A 51 -5.90 6.00 -3.21
CA THR A 51 -4.92 4.91 -3.04
C THR A 51 -4.19 5.00 -1.71
N LEU A 52 -3.81 6.20 -1.24
CA LEU A 52 -3.25 6.34 0.10
C LEU A 52 -4.25 5.89 1.17
N HIS A 53 -5.51 6.34 1.10
CA HIS A 53 -6.54 5.90 2.04
C HIS A 53 -6.77 4.38 1.98
N LEU A 54 -6.66 3.76 0.81
CA LEU A 54 -6.72 2.31 0.66
C LEU A 54 -5.57 1.63 1.40
N LEU A 55 -4.34 2.12 1.26
CA LEU A 55 -3.16 1.58 1.96
C LEU A 55 -3.23 1.80 3.47
N GLU A 56 -3.64 3.00 3.92
CA GLU A 56 -3.85 3.31 5.34
C GLU A 56 -4.93 2.44 5.96
N PHE A 57 -6.02 2.18 5.23
CA PHE A 57 -7.06 1.27 5.70
C PHE A 57 -6.52 -0.15 5.96
N LEU A 58 -5.65 -0.66 5.08
CA LEU A 58 -5.02 -1.97 5.30
C LEU A 58 -4.10 -1.95 6.53
N PHE A 59 -3.37 -0.86 6.73
CA PHE A 59 -2.48 -0.67 7.88
C PHE A 59 -3.27 -0.62 9.19
N ASP A 60 -4.32 0.21 9.26
CA ASP A 60 -5.18 0.36 10.44
C ASP A 60 -5.93 -0.93 10.78
N ARG A 61 -6.23 -1.76 9.77
CA ARG A 61 -6.81 -3.09 9.95
C ARG A 61 -5.78 -4.17 10.26
N THR A 62 -4.51 -3.83 10.41
CA THR A 62 -3.40 -4.76 10.66
C THR A 62 -3.20 -5.84 9.59
N LEU A 63 -3.71 -5.59 8.37
CA LEU A 63 -3.48 -6.45 7.21
C LEU A 63 -2.09 -6.25 6.62
N ILE A 64 -1.51 -5.06 6.85
CA ILE A 64 -0.12 -4.74 6.55
C ILE A 64 0.51 -4.00 7.73
N SER A 65 1.83 -4.08 7.87
CA SER A 65 2.64 -3.37 8.86
C SER A 65 4.08 -3.23 8.37
N ASP A 66 4.90 -2.50 9.12
CA ASP A 66 6.36 -2.38 8.91
C ASP A 66 7.10 -3.73 8.92
N LYS A 67 6.49 -4.76 9.50
CA LYS A 67 7.06 -6.12 9.59
C LYS A 67 6.38 -7.12 8.66
N ASN A 68 5.21 -6.79 8.14
CA ASN A 68 4.43 -7.70 7.32
C ASN A 68 3.67 -6.92 6.25
N PHE A 69 4.18 -6.94 5.02
CA PHE A 69 3.54 -6.35 3.86
C PHE A 69 3.38 -7.39 2.73
N ASP A 70 3.37 -8.68 3.08
CA ASP A 70 3.20 -9.79 2.13
C ASP A 70 1.88 -9.69 1.37
N TYR A 71 0.82 -9.27 2.06
CA TYR A 71 -0.48 -9.01 1.44
C TYR A 71 -0.36 -7.97 0.31
N LEU A 72 0.37 -6.89 0.56
CA LEU A 72 0.57 -5.81 -0.40
C LEU A 72 1.47 -6.25 -1.57
N ILE A 73 2.55 -7.00 -1.29
CA ILE A 73 3.40 -7.61 -2.33
C ILE A 73 2.57 -8.54 -3.22
N CYS A 74 1.72 -9.38 -2.63
CA CYS A 74 0.88 -10.30 -3.39
C CYS A 74 -0.11 -9.54 -4.28
N ALA A 75 -0.69 -8.44 -3.77
CA ALA A 75 -1.57 -7.59 -4.57
C ALA A 75 -0.83 -6.93 -5.74
N PHE A 76 0.37 -6.38 -5.51
CA PHE A 76 1.18 -5.78 -6.58
C PHE A 76 1.64 -6.80 -7.64
N ARG A 77 1.98 -8.03 -7.24
CA ARG A 77 2.27 -9.12 -8.19
C ARG A 77 1.08 -9.47 -9.07
N LYS A 78 -0.14 -9.50 -8.52
CA LYS A 78 -1.36 -9.78 -9.29
C LYS A 78 -1.63 -8.77 -10.40
N ILE A 79 -1.15 -7.53 -10.23
CA ILE A 79 -1.31 -6.45 -11.20
C ILE A 79 -0.01 -6.17 -11.98
N SER A 80 0.98 -7.06 -11.88
CA SER A 80 2.29 -6.94 -12.55
C SER A 80 3.05 -5.64 -12.23
N CYS A 81 2.81 -5.03 -11.07
CA CYS A 81 3.51 -3.82 -10.62
C CYS A 81 4.79 -4.20 -9.88
N TYR A 82 5.78 -4.67 -10.64
CA TYR A 82 7.03 -5.20 -10.06
C TYR A 82 7.90 -4.11 -9.42
N ASP A 83 7.86 -2.87 -9.90
CA ASP A 83 8.59 -1.75 -9.27
C ASP A 83 8.16 -1.54 -7.81
N ALA A 84 6.86 -1.64 -7.53
CA ALA A 84 6.34 -1.54 -6.16
C ALA A 84 6.73 -2.75 -5.30
N VAL A 85 6.79 -3.95 -5.91
CA VAL A 85 7.26 -5.17 -5.24
C VAL A 85 8.72 -5.02 -4.85
N GLU A 86 9.58 -4.59 -5.77
CA GLU A 86 11.00 -4.37 -5.52
C GLU A 86 11.23 -3.32 -4.45
N ARG A 87 10.46 -2.23 -4.45
CA ARG A 87 10.57 -1.18 -3.42
C ARG A 87 10.20 -1.69 -2.02
N LEU A 88 9.14 -2.48 -1.92
CA LEU A 88 8.74 -3.12 -0.67
C LEU A 88 9.79 -4.14 -0.19
N GLN A 89 10.32 -4.96 -1.09
CA GLN A 89 11.33 -5.96 -0.76
C GLN A 89 12.71 -5.35 -0.48
N GLY A 90 13.07 -4.26 -1.15
CA GLY A 90 14.31 -3.51 -0.91
C GLY A 90 14.31 -2.77 0.43
N SER A 91 13.14 -2.55 1.04
CA SER A 91 13.01 -1.99 2.38
C SER A 91 13.37 -3.00 3.50
N TYR A 92 13.66 -4.26 3.17
CA TYR A 92 14.11 -5.29 4.13
C TYR A 92 15.61 -5.22 4.47
N TYR A 93 16.39 -4.38 3.78
CA TYR A 93 17.85 -4.29 3.94
C TYR A 93 18.30 -2.98 4.59
#